data_AF-A0A3B9PJ55-F1
#
_entry.id   AF-A0A3B9PJ55-F1
#
_cell.length_a   1.000
_cell.length_b   1.000
_cell.length_c   1.000
_cell.angle_alpha   90.00
_cell.angle_beta   90.00
_cell.angle_gamma   90.00
#
_symmetry.space_group_name_H-M   'P 1'
#
loop_
_entity.id
_entity.type
_entity.pdbx_description
1 polymer ?
#
loop_
_entity_poly.entity_id
_entity_poly.type
_entity_poly.pdbx_seq_one_letter_code
_entity_poly.pdbx_strand_id
1 'polypeptide(L)' 'AHNIGLVVTAEGVETEAVLQRLGALGCDLAQGYFIGKPMTAADLAAWMDDSPWAQAGYHRRAVEAPRAALGV' A
#
# COMPACT_ATOMS: atom_id res chain seq x y z
N ALA A 1 -3.64 -15.18 4.31
CA ALA A 1 -4.35 -14.31 3.35
C ALA A 1 -4.00 -14.68 1.92
N HIS A 2 -2.71 -14.69 1.55
CA HIS A 2 -2.30 -15.01 0.18
C HIS A 2 -2.66 -16.42 -0.29
N ASN A 3 -2.69 -17.42 0.60
CA ASN A 3 -3.10 -18.79 0.24
C ASN A 3 -4.55 -18.91 -0.25
N ILE A 4 -5.37 -17.87 -0.07
CA ILE A 4 -6.73 -17.78 -0.61
C ILE A 4 -6.87 -16.60 -1.61
N GLY A 5 -5.76 -16.11 -2.15
CA GLY A 5 -5.75 -15.08 -3.18
C GLY A 5 -6.12 -13.67 -2.71
N LEU A 6 -6.07 -13.39 -1.40
CA LEU A 6 -6.38 -12.06 -0.86
C LEU A 6 -5.14 -11.18 -0.74
N VAL A 7 -5.34 -9.88 -0.98
CA VAL A 7 -4.42 -8.78 -0.70
C VAL A 7 -4.54 -8.37 0.77
N VAL A 8 -3.42 -8.08 1.42
CA VAL A 8 -3.34 -7.67 2.82
C VAL A 8 -2.97 -6.19 2.92
N THR A 9 -3.84 -5.41 3.56
CA THR A 9 -3.56 -4.02 3.92
C THR A 9 -3.22 -3.95 5.41
N ALA A 10 -2.07 -3.37 5.74
CA ALA A 10 -1.73 -3.04 7.13
C ALA A 10 -2.17 -1.59 7.45
N GLU A 11 -3.06 -1.43 8.43
CA GLU A 11 -3.53 -0.12 8.89
C GLU A 11 -2.81 0.32 10.17
N GLY A 12 -2.73 1.64 10.40
CA GLY A 12 -2.09 2.21 11.58
C GLY A 12 -0.57 2.31 11.48
N VAL A 13 0.00 2.45 10.28
CA VAL A 13 1.45 2.61 10.08
C VAL A 13 1.89 4.02 10.48
N GLU A 14 2.55 4.13 11.63
CA GLU A 14 2.97 5.42 12.21
C GLU A 14 4.47 5.73 12.07
N THR A 15 5.29 4.76 11.68
CA THR A 15 6.74 4.95 11.51
C THR A 15 7.31 4.21 10.30
N GLU A 16 8.47 4.66 9.83
CA GLU A 16 9.23 3.98 8.76
C GLU A 16 9.60 2.55 9.14
N ALA A 17 10.07 2.33 10.37
CA ALA A 17 10.46 1.02 10.84
C ALA A 17 9.30 0.02 10.81
N VAL A 18 8.09 0.48 11.17
CA VAL A 18 6.86 -0.33 11.10
C VAL A 18 6.53 -0.64 9.64
N LEU A 19 6.58 0.34 8.73
CA LEU A 19 6.34 0.13 7.31
C LEU A 19 7.29 -0.92 6.71
N GLN A 20 8.59 -0.78 6.97
CA GLN A 20 9.62 -1.72 6.48
C GLN A 20 9.40 -3.12 7.05
N ARG A 21 9.05 -3.22 8.34
CA ARG A 21 8.79 -4.51 8.98
C ARG A 21 7.56 -5.20 8.39
N LEU A 22 6.47 -4.46 8.16
CA LEU A 22 5.24 -5.00 7.57
C LEU A 22 5.46 -5.45 6.13
N GLY A 23 6.23 -4.69 5.35
CA GLY A 23 6.66 -5.10 4.00
C GLY A 23 7.47 -6.41 4.03
N ALA A 24 8.42 -6.54 4.96
CA ALA A 24 9.20 -7.78 5.13
C ALA A 24 8.36 -8.98 5.60
N LEU A 25 7.25 -8.73 6.30
CA LEU A 25 6.27 -9.77 6.71
C LEU A 25 5.28 -10.12 5.59
N GLY A 26 5.36 -9.44 4.43
CA GLY A 26 4.53 -9.71 3.27
C GLY A 26 3.21 -8.93 3.23
N CYS A 27 3.05 -7.83 3.95
CA CYS A 27 1.91 -6.95 3.71
C CYS A 27 2.02 -6.29 2.33
N ASP A 28 0.93 -6.30 1.58
CA ASP A 28 0.91 -5.82 0.19
C ASP A 28 0.70 -4.31 0.11
N LEU A 29 -0.18 -3.80 0.98
CA LEU A 29 -0.59 -2.41 1.06
C LEU A 29 -0.43 -1.89 2.50
N ALA A 30 -0.32 -0.57 2.65
CA ALA A 30 -0.21 0.07 3.95
C ALA A 30 -1.01 1.37 4.00
N GLN A 31 -1.62 1.64 5.15
CA GLN A 31 -2.27 2.91 5.49
C GLN A 31 -1.82 3.36 6.87
N GLY A 32 -1.48 4.65 7.02
CA GLY A 32 -1.19 5.22 8.32
C GLY A 32 -0.57 6.60 8.24
N TYR A 33 -0.42 7.25 9.39
CA TYR A 33 -0.01 8.65 9.50
C TYR A 33 1.42 8.91 9.03
N PHE A 34 2.26 7.87 8.99
CA PHE A 34 3.59 7.96 8.38
C PHE A 34 3.52 8.22 6.86
N ILE A 35 2.48 7.71 6.20
CA ILE A 35 2.25 7.81 4.76
C ILE A 35 1.41 9.07 4.46
N GLY A 36 0.27 9.18 5.12
CA GLY A 36 -0.68 10.27 4.95
C GLY A 36 -1.77 10.23 6.02
N LYS A 37 -2.14 11.40 6.54
CA LYS A 37 -3.27 11.52 7.47
C LYS A 37 -4.60 11.50 6.69
N PRO A 38 -5.73 11.16 7.32
CA PRO A 38 -7.04 11.43 6.75
C PRO A 38 -7.14 12.91 6.36
N MET A 39 -7.62 13.16 5.14
CA MET A 39 -7.64 14.48 4.55
C MET A 39 -8.86 14.63 3.64
N THR A 40 -9.23 15.87 3.31
CA THR A 40 -10.34 16.11 2.39
C THR A 40 -9.97 15.69 0.97
N ALA A 41 -10.96 15.55 0.09
CA ALA A 41 -10.70 15.29 -1.33
C ALA A 41 -9.86 16.39 -2.00
N ALA A 42 -10.03 17.65 -1.59
CA ALA A 42 -9.24 18.77 -2.11
C ALA A 42 -7.78 18.67 -1.64
N ASP A 43 -7.56 18.36 -0.37
CA ASP A 43 -6.21 18.17 0.18
C ASP A 43 -5.53 16.93 -0.41
N LEU A 44 -6.30 15.87 -0.72
CA LEU A 44 -5.79 14.67 -1.37
C LEU A 44 -5.20 14.97 -2.74
N ALA A 45 -5.85 15.84 -3.53
CA ALA A 45 -5.33 16.21 -4.85
C ALA A 45 -3.94 16.88 -4.73
N ALA A 46 -3.81 17.84 -3.81
CA ALA A 46 -2.52 18.48 -3.54
C ALA A 46 -1.48 17.48 -2.99
N TRP A 47 -1.88 16.61 -2.06
CA TRP A 47 -1.01 15.56 -1.53
C TRP A 47 -0.53 14.61 -2.63
N MET A 48 -1.37 14.25 -3.60
CA MET A 48 -0.97 13.39 -4.71
C MET A 48 0.10 14.02 -5.61
N ASP A 49 0.04 15.34 -5.80
CA ASP A 49 1.02 16.06 -6.61
C ASP A 49 2.37 16.17 -5.89
N ASP A 50 2.38 16.37 -4.57
CA ASP A 50 3.60 16.67 -3.81
C ASP A 50 4.20 15.45 -3.07
N SER A 51 3.41 14.40 -2.85
CA SER A 51 3.82 13.29 -1.99
C SER A 51 4.79 12.34 -2.69
N PRO A 52 5.92 11.99 -2.05
CA PRO A 52 6.81 10.95 -2.58
C PRO A 52 6.09 9.60 -2.68
N TRP A 53 5.05 9.35 -1.86
CA TRP A 53 4.27 8.12 -1.90
C TRP A 53 3.36 8.02 -3.13
N ALA A 54 2.87 9.16 -3.63
CA ALA A 54 2.05 9.22 -4.83
C ALA A 54 2.91 9.18 -6.10
N GLN A 55 4.06 9.87 -6.08
CA GLN A 55 4.98 9.90 -7.22
C GLN A 55 5.81 8.62 -7.41
N ALA A 56 6.04 7.84 -6.35
CA ALA A 56 6.91 6.65 -6.38
C ALA A 56 6.41 5.48 -7.26
N GLY A 57 5.33 5.64 -8.02
CA GLY A 57 4.87 4.61 -8.95
C GLY A 57 4.52 3.29 -8.25
N TYR A 58 3.96 3.37 -7.03
CA TYR A 58 3.55 2.23 -6.20
C TYR A 58 2.40 1.38 -6.79
N HIS A 59 2.19 1.48 -8.11
CA HIS A 59 1.01 1.00 -8.80
C HIS A 59 1.16 -0.37 -9.47
N ARG A 60 2.28 -1.10 -9.32
CA ARG A 60 2.54 -2.25 -10.23
C ARG A 60 2.98 -3.59 -9.62
N ARG A 61 2.76 -3.86 -8.33
CA ARG A 61 3.02 -5.22 -7.80
C ARG A 61 1.90 -5.87 -6.97
N ALA A 62 1.07 -5.10 -6.27
CA ALA A 62 0.08 -5.68 -5.36
C ALA A 62 -1.21 -6.19 -6.04
N VAL A 63 -1.59 -5.64 -7.20
CA VAL A 63 -2.85 -5.99 -7.92
C VAL A 63 -2.64 -6.83 -9.18
N GLU A 64 -1.39 -7.00 -9.61
CA GLU A 64 -1.01 -7.91 -10.69
C GLU A 64 -0.46 -9.22 -10.09
N ALA A 65 -1.29 -9.97 -9.37
CA ALA A 65 -0.98 -11.39 -9.21
C ALA A 65 -0.93 -12.02 -10.61
N PRO A 66 0.09 -12.82 -10.97
CA PRO A 66 0.12 -13.45 -12.29
C PRO A 66 -1.15 -14.30 -12.44
N ARG A 67 -1.94 -13.98 -13.47
CA ARG A 67 -3.10 -14.77 -13.94
C ARG A 67 -2.82 -16.26 -14.14
N ALA A 68 -1.55 -16.68 -14.03
CA ALA A 68 -1.06 -18.04 -14.16
C ALA A 68 -1.08 -18.87 -12.86
N ALA A 69 -1.42 -18.30 -11.69
CA ALA A 69 -1.50 -19.05 -10.42
C ALA A 69 -2.87 -19.69 -10.14
N LEU A 70 -3.89 -19.42 -10.97
CA LEU A 70 -5.17 -20.11 -10.93
C LEU A 70 -5.20 -21.10 -12.10
N GLY A 71 -4.87 -22.37 -11.82
CA GLY A 71 -5.01 -23.46 -12.78
C GLY A 71 -6.48 -23.84 -13.04
N VAL A 72 -7.30 -22.85 -13.40
CA VAL A 72 -8.67 -22.98 -13.92
C VAL A 72 -8.86 -22.03 -15.10
#